data_AF-A0A7V2PLB5-F1
#
_entry.id   AF-A0A7V2PLB5-F1
#
_cell.length_a   1.000
_cell.length_b   1.000
_cell.length_c   1.000
_cell.angle_alpha   90.00
_cell.angle_beta   90.00
_cell.angle_gamma   90.00
#
_symmetry.space_group_name_H-M   'P 1'
#
loop_
_entity.id
_entity.type
_entity.pdbx_description
1 polymer ?
#
loop_
_entity_poly.entity_id
_entity_poly.type
_entity_poly.pdbx_seq_one_letter_code
_entity_poly.pdbx_strand_id
1 'polypeptide(L)'
;MQALKSRYQFLFRSTKGLVLVAIALIALETVFFGMLSGPMAEWGIRDVWIRITGMQLDPMEREGRIIMLYHTIAMAVVAIETYFITGQVKMKQRQQTNINAAITVGYIVAMIFGLWFAYFGHNYIFHGLFIFGQSLVFFAGVMLAAALWP
;
A
#
# COMPACT_ATOMS: atom_id res chain seq x y z
N MET A 1 21.31 12.15 -16.43
CA MET A 1 20.93 12.43 -15.02
C MET A 1 19.70 13.33 -14.88
N GLN A 2 19.56 14.40 -15.68
CA GLN A 2 18.43 15.34 -15.55
C GLN A 2 17.05 14.69 -15.74
N ALA A 3 16.90 13.80 -16.72
CA ALA A 3 15.64 13.07 -16.96
C ALA A 3 15.19 12.20 -15.76
N LEU A 4 16.13 11.52 -15.09
CA LEU A 4 15.84 10.71 -13.90
C LEU A 4 15.38 11.59 -12.73
N LYS A 5 16.03 12.74 -12.52
CA LYS A 5 15.65 13.72 -11.50
C LYS A 5 14.23 14.25 -11.74
N SER A 6 13.88 14.58 -12.98
CA SER A 6 12.54 15.05 -13.33
C SER A 6 11.47 13.99 -13.09
N ARG A 7 11.75 12.72 -13.42
CA ARG A 7 10.83 11.61 -13.14
C ARG A 7 10.64 11.39 -11.64
N TYR A 8 11.72 11.40 -10.87
CA TYR A 8 11.66 11.29 -9.41
C TYR A 8 10.84 12.42 -8.78
N GLN A 9 11.07 13.66 -9.21
CA GLN A 9 10.30 14.81 -8.73
C GLN A 9 8.83 14.69 -9.09
N PHE A 10 8.49 14.24 -10.31
CA PHE A 10 7.11 14.00 -10.69
C PHE A 10 6.47 12.94 -9.79
N LEU A 11 7.07 11.74 -9.70
CA LEU A 11 6.49 10.59 -8.99
C LEU A 11 6.30 10.83 -7.49
N PHE A 12 7.24 11.52 -6.84
CA PHE A 12 7.25 11.63 -5.37
C PHE A 12 6.97 13.03 -4.82
N ARG A 13 6.83 14.05 -5.68
CA ARG A 13 6.59 15.43 -5.22
C ARG A 13 5.38 16.10 -5.87
N SER A 14 4.69 15.43 -6.80
CA SER A 14 3.44 15.91 -7.37
C SER A 14 2.28 15.01 -6.96
N THR A 15 1.09 15.60 -6.74
CA THR A 15 -0.14 14.84 -6.45
C THR A 15 -0.42 13.77 -7.50
N LYS A 16 -0.30 14.12 -8.79
CA LYS A 16 -0.50 13.19 -9.91
C LYS A 16 0.48 12.01 -9.86
N GLY A 17 1.74 12.29 -9.52
CA GLY A 17 2.77 11.26 -9.38
C GLY A 17 2.51 10.33 -8.20
N LEU A 18 2.15 10.88 -7.03
CA LEU A 18 1.83 10.09 -5.84
C LEU A 18 0.64 9.15 -6.10
N VAL A 19 -0.40 9.66 -6.77
CA VAL A 19 -1.56 8.87 -7.19
C VAL A 19 -1.14 7.78 -8.19
N LEU A 20 -0.31 8.11 -9.18
CA LEU A 20 0.19 7.14 -10.15
C LEU A 20 0.98 6.00 -9.48
N VAL A 21 1.84 6.33 -8.51
CA VAL A 21 2.61 5.32 -7.75
C VAL A 21 1.67 4.41 -6.97
N ALA A 22 0.68 4.97 -6.26
CA ALA A 22 -0.27 4.16 -5.50
C ALA A 22 -1.09 3.22 -6.40
N ILE A 23 -1.61 3.71 -7.53
CA ILE A 23 -2.32 2.89 -8.52
C ILE A 23 -1.41 1.79 -9.10
N ALA A 24 -0.16 2.13 -9.42
CA ALA A 24 0.80 1.15 -9.93
C ALA A 24 1.08 0.04 -8.91
N LEU A 25 1.20 0.37 -7.62
CA LEU A 25 1.37 -0.62 -6.56
C LEU A 25 0.13 -1.51 -6.39
N ILE A 26 -1.08 -0.94 -6.41
CA ILE A 26 -2.33 -1.72 -6.39
C ILE A 26 -2.40 -2.67 -7.59
N ALA A 27 -2.02 -2.21 -8.78
CA ALA A 27 -2.01 -3.05 -9.98
C ALA A 27 -1.00 -4.20 -9.86
N LEU A 28 0.20 -3.93 -9.33
CA LEU A 28 1.22 -4.96 -9.09
C LEU A 28 0.73 -5.99 -8.06
N GLU A 29 0.13 -5.54 -6.96
CA GLU A 29 -0.46 -6.42 -5.95
C GLU A 29 -1.58 -7.28 -6.55
N THR A 30 -2.46 -6.67 -7.33
CA THR A 30 -3.56 -7.38 -8.02
C THR A 30 -3.03 -8.44 -8.96
N VAL A 31 -2.01 -8.15 -9.76
CA VAL A 31 -1.41 -9.13 -10.68
C VAL A 31 -0.70 -10.23 -9.90
N PHE A 32 0.11 -9.87 -8.90
CA PHE A 32 0.93 -10.82 -8.14
C PHE A 32 0.08 -11.80 -7.32
N PHE A 33 -0.94 -11.31 -6.62
CA PHE A 33 -1.83 -12.15 -5.80
C PHE A 33 -3.02 -12.70 -6.59
N GLY A 34 -3.35 -12.11 -7.74
CA GLY A 34 -4.34 -12.64 -8.70
C GLY A 34 -3.95 -14.00 -9.27
N MET A 35 -2.65 -14.32 -9.32
CA MET A 35 -2.14 -15.66 -9.66
C MET A 35 -2.63 -16.75 -8.68
N LEU A 36 -3.10 -16.38 -7.48
CA LEU A 36 -3.65 -17.29 -6.48
C LEU A 36 -5.16 -17.54 -6.61
N SER A 37 -5.82 -16.87 -7.56
CA SER A 37 -7.28 -16.94 -7.74
C SER A 37 -7.77 -18.32 -8.18
N GLY A 38 -9.07 -18.56 -8.03
CA GLY A 38 -9.73 -19.80 -8.46
C GLY A 38 -9.51 -20.13 -9.94
N PRO A 39 -9.75 -19.19 -10.89
CA PRO A 39 -9.50 -19.43 -12.31
C PRO A 39 -8.05 -19.82 -12.61
N MET A 40 -7.09 -19.20 -11.93
CA MET A 40 -5.67 -19.53 -12.09
C MET A 40 -5.30 -20.88 -11.47
N ALA A 41 -6.04 -21.34 -10.47
CA ALA A 41 -5.91 -22.68 -9.92
C ALA A 41 -6.42 -23.75 -10.90
N GLU A 42 -7.52 -23.51 -11.61
CA GLU A 42 -8.03 -24.42 -12.65
C GLU A 42 -7.03 -24.62 -13.80
N TRP A 43 -6.20 -23.62 -14.08
CA TRP A 43 -5.13 -23.69 -15.08
C TRP A 43 -3.80 -24.23 -14.52
N GLY A 44 -3.75 -24.63 -13.24
CA GLY A 44 -2.53 -25.11 -12.56
C GLY A 44 -1.48 -24.01 -12.28
N ILE A 45 -1.78 -22.74 -12.62
CA ILE A 45 -0.86 -21.62 -12.46
C ILE A 45 -0.61 -21.33 -10.99
N ARG A 46 -1.64 -21.42 -10.14
CA ARG A 46 -1.51 -21.20 -8.70
C ARG A 46 -0.39 -22.05 -8.09
N ASP A 47 -0.34 -23.33 -8.41
CA ASP A 47 0.62 -24.25 -7.80
C ASP A 47 2.05 -24.01 -8.31
N VAL A 48 2.20 -23.58 -9.56
CA VAL A 48 3.49 -23.11 -10.09
C VAL A 48 3.91 -21.82 -9.38
N TRP A 49 2.98 -20.88 -9.23
CA TRP A 49 3.24 -19.59 -8.60
C TRP A 49 3.67 -19.72 -7.14
N ILE A 50 2.99 -20.57 -6.37
CA ILE A 50 3.34 -20.88 -4.98
C ILE A 50 4.77 -21.44 -4.90
N ARG A 51 5.13 -22.37 -5.80
CA ARG A 51 6.47 -22.97 -5.82
C ARG A 51 7.58 -21.98 -6.17
N ILE A 52 7.35 -21.10 -7.14
CA ILE A 52 8.33 -20.09 -7.55
C ILE A 52 8.52 -19.02 -6.47
N THR A 53 7.43 -18.59 -5.85
CA THR A 53 7.47 -17.53 -4.83
C THR A 53 7.85 -18.04 -3.45
N GLY A 54 7.62 -19.32 -3.15
CA GLY A 54 7.86 -19.89 -1.82
C GLY A 54 6.79 -19.52 -0.79
N MET A 55 5.58 -19.17 -1.24
CA MET A 55 4.47 -18.83 -0.33
C MET A 55 4.02 -20.02 0.52
N GLN A 56 3.60 -19.74 1.74
CA GLN A 56 3.07 -20.71 2.68
C GLN A 56 1.56 -20.50 2.83
N LEU A 57 0.76 -21.43 2.31
CA LEU A 57 -0.69 -21.30 2.25
C LEU A 57 -1.38 -22.40 3.06
N ASP A 58 -1.43 -22.25 4.39
CA ASP A 58 -2.27 -23.09 5.23
C ASP A 58 -3.76 -22.78 4.96
N PRO A 59 -4.63 -23.77 4.70
CA PRO A 59 -6.06 -23.57 4.59
C PRO A 59 -6.71 -22.88 5.79
N MET A 60 -6.24 -23.13 7.02
CA MET A 60 -6.78 -22.54 8.26
C MET A 60 -6.57 -21.04 8.34
N GLU A 61 -5.55 -20.51 7.66
CA GLU A 61 -5.17 -19.09 7.68
C GLU A 61 -5.74 -18.31 6.48
N ARG A 62 -6.53 -18.98 5.62
CA ARG A 62 -7.02 -18.40 4.35
C ARG A 62 -7.76 -17.08 4.55
N GLU A 63 -8.65 -17.02 5.54
CA GLU A 63 -9.46 -15.84 5.82
C GLU A 63 -8.58 -14.67 6.24
N GLY A 64 -7.62 -14.91 7.13
CA GLY A 64 -6.65 -13.91 7.57
C GLY A 64 -5.84 -13.34 6.41
N ARG A 65 -5.34 -14.18 5.49
CA ARG A 65 -4.60 -13.71 4.30
C ARG A 65 -5.44 -12.83 3.39
N ILE A 66 -6.69 -13.22 3.16
CA ILE A 66 -7.62 -12.43 2.34
C ILE A 66 -7.88 -11.08 2.99
N ILE A 67 -8.15 -11.05 4.30
CA ILE A 67 -8.32 -9.80 5.06
C ILE A 67 -7.08 -8.92 4.90
N MET A 68 -5.88 -9.47 5.07
CA MET A 68 -4.63 -8.73 4.93
C MET A 68 -4.49 -8.13 3.53
N LEU A 69 -4.71 -8.91 2.47
CA LEU A 69 -4.67 -8.45 1.08
C LEU A 69 -5.67 -7.30 0.81
N TYR A 70 -6.90 -7.40 1.30
CA TYR A 70 -7.87 -6.31 1.17
C TYR A 70 -7.43 -5.06 1.92
N HIS A 71 -6.89 -5.20 3.13
CA HIS A 71 -6.46 -4.06 3.93
C HIS A 71 -5.26 -3.35 3.32
N THR A 72 -4.29 -4.07 2.75
CA THR A 72 -3.11 -3.49 2.12
C THR A 72 -3.47 -2.67 0.88
N ILE A 73 -4.39 -3.18 0.05
CA ILE A 73 -4.98 -2.41 -1.07
C ILE A 73 -5.74 -1.19 -0.54
N ALA A 74 -6.57 -1.36 0.49
CA ALA A 74 -7.37 -0.28 1.07
C ALA A 74 -6.49 0.87 1.59
N MET A 75 -5.34 0.59 2.22
CA MET A 75 -4.42 1.65 2.66
C MET A 75 -3.92 2.51 1.50
N ALA A 76 -3.64 1.93 0.32
CA ALA A 76 -3.25 2.69 -0.86
C ALA A 76 -4.41 3.53 -1.41
N VAL A 77 -5.65 3.02 -1.38
CA VAL A 77 -6.84 3.78 -1.77
C VAL A 77 -7.05 4.98 -0.85
N VAL A 78 -6.95 4.79 0.47
CA VAL A 78 -7.03 5.88 1.45
C VAL A 78 -5.93 6.92 1.22
N ALA A 79 -4.73 6.50 0.82
CA ALA A 79 -3.67 7.41 0.45
C ALA A 79 -4.01 8.24 -0.80
N ILE A 80 -4.60 7.62 -1.82
CA ILE A 80 -5.08 8.32 -3.04
C ILE A 80 -6.12 9.37 -2.69
N GLU A 81 -7.12 9.02 -1.88
CA GLU A 81 -8.15 9.97 -1.41
C GLU A 81 -7.51 11.13 -0.65
N THR A 82 -6.56 10.84 0.23
CA THR A 82 -5.79 11.86 0.95
C THR A 82 -5.06 12.80 -0.01
N TYR A 83 -4.40 12.28 -1.05
CA TYR A 83 -3.72 13.11 -2.06
C TYR A 83 -4.70 13.99 -2.85
N PHE A 84 -5.90 13.48 -3.14
CA PHE A 84 -6.93 14.28 -3.80
C PHE A 84 -7.40 15.43 -2.91
N ILE A 85 -7.69 15.15 -1.63
CA ILE A 85 -8.08 16.20 -0.68
C ILE A 85 -6.97 17.25 -0.56
N THR A 86 -5.73 16.82 -0.30
CA THR A 86 -4.61 17.76 -0.12
C THR A 86 -4.21 18.47 -1.41
N GLY A 87 -4.58 17.94 -2.57
CA GLY A 87 -4.38 18.57 -3.89
C GLY A 87 -5.47 19.56 -4.30
N GLN A 88 -6.67 19.47 -3.72
CA GLN A 88 -7.82 20.32 -4.07
C GLN A 88 -8.11 21.39 -3.01
N VAL A 89 -7.91 21.08 -1.73
CA VAL A 89 -8.21 21.99 -0.62
C VAL A 89 -6.97 22.82 -0.27
N LYS A 90 -7.16 24.14 -0.12
CA LYS A 90 -6.07 25.05 0.29
C LYS A 90 -5.66 24.78 1.73
N MET A 91 -4.37 24.52 1.94
CA MET A 91 -3.74 24.34 3.26
C MET A 91 -2.30 24.84 3.24
N LYS A 92 -1.63 24.96 4.40
CA LYS A 92 -0.23 25.39 4.43
C LYS A 92 0.64 24.33 3.75
N GLN A 93 1.61 24.76 2.93
CA GLN A 93 2.51 23.85 2.19
C GLN A 93 3.20 22.82 3.08
N ARG A 94 3.55 23.21 4.31
CA ARG A 94 4.16 22.31 5.31
C ARG A 94 3.18 21.24 5.80
N GLN A 95 1.90 21.58 5.99
CA GLN A 95 0.87 20.61 6.36
C GLN A 95 0.68 19.60 5.23
N GLN A 96 0.47 20.08 4.00
CA GLN A 96 0.32 19.23 2.82
C GLN A 96 1.51 18.26 2.67
N THR A 97 2.74 18.78 2.74
CA THR A 97 3.96 17.98 2.60
C THR A 97 4.04 16.90 3.68
N ASN A 98 3.76 17.25 4.94
CA ASN A 98 3.87 16.31 6.04
C ASN A 98 2.78 15.23 5.98
N ILE A 99 1.53 15.60 5.69
CA ILE A 99 0.42 14.66 5.52
C ILE A 99 0.73 13.68 4.40
N ASN A 100 1.10 14.20 3.22
CA ASN A 100 1.42 13.37 2.05
C ASN A 100 2.62 12.46 2.31
N ALA A 101 3.65 12.93 3.01
CA ALA A 101 4.80 12.09 3.37
C ALA A 101 4.40 10.97 4.34
N ALA A 102 3.67 11.29 5.41
CA ALA A 102 3.26 10.33 6.44
C ALA A 102 2.35 9.24 5.85
N ILE A 103 1.32 9.63 5.08
CA ILE A 103 0.41 8.67 4.44
C ILE A 103 1.15 7.81 3.41
N THR A 104 2.07 8.40 2.62
CA THR A 104 2.86 7.66 1.61
C THR A 104 3.70 6.57 2.25
N VAL A 105 4.48 6.93 3.27
CA VAL A 105 5.33 5.96 3.97
C VAL A 105 4.46 4.92 4.68
N GLY A 106 3.38 5.37 5.33
CA GLY A 106 2.47 4.49 6.06
C GLY A 106 1.86 3.40 5.19
N TYR A 107 1.25 3.76 4.06
CA TYR A 107 0.58 2.77 3.21
C TYR A 107 1.57 1.81 2.55
N ILE A 108 2.75 2.27 2.11
CA ILE A 108 3.77 1.41 1.47
C ILE A 108 4.31 0.40 2.48
N VAL A 109 4.63 0.86 3.69
CA VAL A 109 5.11 -0.02 4.78
C VAL A 109 4.03 -1.03 5.15
N ALA A 110 2.79 -0.59 5.34
CA ALA A 110 1.67 -1.49 5.64
C ALA A 110 1.47 -2.52 4.51
N MET A 111 1.48 -2.08 3.26
CA MET A 111 1.30 -2.95 2.10
C MET A 111 2.36 -4.04 2.02
N ILE A 112 3.64 -3.66 2.02
CA ILE A 112 4.74 -4.62 1.85
C ILE A 112 4.78 -5.62 2.99
N PHE A 113 4.80 -5.13 4.24
CA PHE A 113 5.01 -6.00 5.39
C PHE A 113 3.74 -6.76 5.81
N GLY A 114 2.55 -6.22 5.53
CA GLY A 114 1.30 -6.93 5.73
C GLY A 114 1.18 -8.17 4.83
N LEU A 115 1.51 -8.01 3.55
CA LEU A 115 1.52 -9.13 2.59
C LEU A 115 2.65 -10.11 2.89
N TRP A 116 3.83 -9.62 3.27
CA TRP A 116 4.93 -10.50 3.64
C TRP A 116 4.59 -11.37 4.85
N PHE A 117 4.03 -10.75 5.90
CA PHE A 117 3.57 -11.46 7.09
C PHE A 117 2.53 -12.53 6.73
N ALA A 118 1.53 -12.16 5.94
CA ALA A 118 0.40 -13.02 5.62
C ALA A 118 0.76 -14.22 4.71
N TYR A 119 1.70 -14.05 3.77
CA TYR A 119 1.96 -15.06 2.73
C TYR A 119 3.31 -15.80 2.86
N PHE A 120 4.22 -15.36 3.75
CA PHE A 120 5.59 -15.89 3.84
C PHE A 120 6.02 -16.27 5.27
N GLY A 121 5.12 -16.84 6.06
CA GLY A 121 5.48 -17.53 7.31
C GLY A 121 5.38 -16.69 8.59
N HIS A 122 4.41 -15.78 8.67
CA HIS A 122 3.95 -15.14 9.92
C HIS A 122 5.06 -14.53 10.81
N ASN A 123 6.10 -13.96 10.21
CA ASN A 123 7.17 -13.33 10.97
C ASN A 123 6.65 -12.10 11.75
N TYR A 124 6.72 -12.16 13.08
CA TYR A 124 6.23 -11.10 13.98
C TYR A 124 6.88 -9.72 13.74
N ILE A 125 8.12 -9.67 13.24
CA ILE A 125 8.76 -8.40 12.88
C ILE A 125 8.02 -7.73 11.72
N PHE A 126 7.64 -8.50 10.70
CA PHE A 126 6.85 -7.98 9.57
C PHE A 126 5.45 -7.57 10.02
N HIS A 127 4.85 -8.31 10.96
CA HIS A 127 3.59 -7.88 11.56
C HIS A 127 3.73 -6.55 12.32
N GLY A 128 4.80 -6.38 13.10
CA GLY A 128 5.09 -5.13 13.80
C GLY A 128 5.28 -3.95 12.84
N LEU A 129 5.99 -4.16 11.72
CA LEU A 129 6.16 -3.16 10.68
C LEU A 129 4.83 -2.83 9.98
N PHE A 130 3.97 -3.83 9.76
CA PHE A 130 2.63 -3.61 9.25
C PHE A 130 1.82 -2.67 10.16
N ILE A 131 1.76 -2.97 11.46
CA ILE A 131 1.07 -2.14 12.47
C ILE A 131 1.67 -0.73 12.51
N PHE A 132 2.99 -0.60 12.45
CA PHE A 132 3.66 0.70 12.39
C PHE A 132 3.22 1.49 11.15
N GLY A 133 3.16 0.85 9.98
CA GLY A 133 2.64 1.46 8.76
C GLY A 133 1.20 1.95 8.91
N GLN A 134 0.31 1.12 9.46
CA GLN A 134 -1.07 1.50 9.75
C GLN A 134 -1.16 2.67 10.76
N SER A 135 -0.28 2.71 11.75
CA SER A 135 -0.21 3.80 12.73
C SER A 135 0.17 5.12 12.06
N LEU A 136 1.08 5.10 11.07
CA LEU A 136 1.41 6.28 10.26
C LEU A 136 0.23 6.73 9.39
N VAL A 137 -0.51 5.78 8.78
CA VAL A 137 -1.73 6.09 8.02
C VAL A 137 -2.75 6.80 8.90
N PHE A 138 -3.02 6.24 10.09
CA PHE A 138 -3.91 6.84 11.07
C PHE A 138 -3.44 8.24 11.49
N PHE A 139 -2.15 8.40 11.80
CA PHE A 139 -1.57 9.68 12.19
C PHE A 139 -1.70 10.73 11.08
N ALA A 140 -1.49 10.35 9.82
CA ALA A 140 -1.71 11.25 8.68
C ALA A 140 -3.18 11.70 8.59
N GLY A 141 -4.14 10.83 8.92
CA GLY A 141 -5.55 11.18 9.04
C GLY A 141 -5.82 12.22 10.13
N VAL A 142 -5.20 12.08 11.31
CA VAL A 142 -5.28 13.09 12.39
C VAL A 142 -4.70 14.44 11.93
N MET A 143 -3.55 14.41 11.26
CA MET A 143 -2.93 15.62 10.70
C MET A 143 -3.84 16.29 9.65
N LEU A 144 -4.49 15.50 8.79
CA LEU A 144 -5.43 15.99 7.80
C LEU A 144 -6.65 16.63 8.46
N ALA A 145 -7.26 15.97 9.44
CA ALA A 145 -8.39 16.51 10.19
C ALA A 145 -8.05 17.85 10.85
N ALA A 146 -6.88 17.95 11.49
CA ALA A 146 -6.40 19.20 12.08
C ALA A 146 -6.12 20.30 11.03
N ALA A 147 -5.68 19.93 9.82
CA ALA A 147 -5.43 20.90 8.74
C ALA A 147 -6.71 21.40 8.06
N LEU A 148 -7.79 20.62 8.12
CA LEU A 148 -9.11 20.96 7.57
C LEU A 148 -10.03 21.65 8.57
N TRP A 149 -9.65 21.67 9.86
CA TRP A 149 -10.45 22.30 10.91
C TRP A 149 -10.53 23.83 10.69
N PRO A 150 -11.74 24.42 10.72
CA PRO A 150 -11.97 25.84 10.42
C PRO A 150 -11.42 26.79 11.50
#